data_AF-A0A972QCN3-F1
#
_entry.id   AF-A0A972QCN3-F1
#
_cell.length_a   1.000
_cell.length_b   1.000
_cell.length_c   1.000
_cell.angle_alpha   90.00
_cell.angle_beta   90.00
_cell.angle_gamma   90.00
#
_symmetry.space_group_name_H-M   'P 1'
#
loop_
_entity.id
_entity.type
_entity.pdbx_description
1 polymer ?
#
loop_
_entity_poly.entity_id
_entity_poly.type
_entity_poly.pdbx_seq_one_letter_code
_entity_poly.pdbx_strand_id
1 'polypeptide(L)' 'LLAHRNNDLADAACGLAPAVIETLDTLAGQRGCLLARMSGSGATCFGLFGEPKLAHSARSGIKNAHPDWWVAQAPMLNS' A
#
# COMPACT_ATOMS: atom_id res chain seq x y z
N LEU A 1 5.62 17.69 10.21
CA LEU A 1 5.31 18.51 9.01
C LEU A 1 4.96 17.70 7.74
N LEU A 2 4.67 16.38 7.82
CA LEU A 2 4.32 15.53 6.66
C LEU A 2 2.97 14.80 6.78
N ALA A 3 2.30 14.90 7.94
CA ALA A 3 0.98 14.32 8.18
C ALA A 3 -0.17 15.09 7.50
N HIS A 4 0.10 16.32 7.03
CA HIS A 4 -0.90 17.23 6.41
C HIS A 4 -0.78 17.31 4.89
N ARG A 5 -0.36 16.24 4.23
CA ARG A 5 -0.76 16.00 2.84
C ARG A 5 -1.81 14.92 2.86
N ASN A 6 -2.95 15.25 3.46
CA ASN A 6 -4.20 14.59 3.11
C ASN A 6 -4.38 14.90 1.63
N ASN A 7 -4.11 13.88 0.83
CA ASN A 7 -4.51 13.84 -0.55
C ASN A 7 -6.03 14.05 -0.52
N ASP A 8 -6.52 15.21 -0.94
CA ASP A 8 -7.97 15.50 -1.02
C ASP A 8 -8.70 14.51 -1.96
N LEU A 9 -7.93 13.65 -2.65
CA LEU A 9 -8.40 12.52 -3.44
C LEU A 9 -8.65 11.22 -2.65
N ALA A 10 -8.16 11.09 -1.41
CA ALA A 10 -8.34 9.86 -0.62
C ALA A 10 -9.79 9.69 -0.17
N ASP A 11 -10.42 10.77 0.33
CA ASP A 11 -11.83 10.75 0.74
C ASP A 11 -12.78 10.60 -0.47
N ALA A 12 -12.43 11.20 -1.61
CA ALA A 12 -13.17 10.99 -2.86
C ALA A 12 -13.02 9.55 -3.41
N ALA A 13 -11.82 8.95 -3.30
CA ALA A 13 -11.57 7.58 -3.73
C ALA A 13 -12.26 6.54 -2.83
N CYS A 14 -12.42 6.82 -1.53
CA CYS A 14 -13.16 5.95 -0.60
C CYS A 14 -14.64 5.79 -0.98
N GLY A 15 -15.25 6.78 -1.65
CA GLY A 15 -16.61 6.67 -2.19
C GLY A 15 -16.71 6.06 -3.60
N LEU A 16 -15.60 5.99 -4.35
CA LEU A 16 -15.58 5.67 -5.79
C LEU A 16 -14.88 4.34 -6.12
N ALA A 17 -14.05 3.77 -5.23
CA ALA A 17 -13.30 2.54 -5.53
C ALA A 17 -13.07 1.64 -4.29
N PRO A 18 -14.02 0.76 -3.94
CA PRO A 18 -13.88 -0.21 -2.84
C PRO A 18 -12.60 -1.06 -2.91
N ALA A 19 -12.13 -1.39 -4.12
CA ALA A 19 -10.88 -2.13 -4.33
C ALA A 19 -9.63 -1.37 -3.83
N VAL A 20 -9.64 -0.04 -3.84
CA VAL A 20 -8.54 0.78 -3.31
C VAL A 20 -8.51 0.69 -1.79
N ILE A 21 -9.66 0.78 -1.12
CA ILE A 21 -9.76 0.61 0.33
C ILE A 21 -9.27 -0.79 0.72
N GLU A 22 -9.77 -1.84 0.05
CA GLU A 22 -9.37 -3.22 0.32
C GLU A 22 -7.85 -3.39 0.18
N THR A 23 -7.24 -2.79 -0.84
CA THR A 23 -5.79 -2.87 -1.06
C THR A 23 -5.01 -2.15 0.05
N LEU A 24 -5.48 -0.96 0.47
CA LEU A 24 -4.85 -0.19 1.54
C LEU A 24 -4.96 -0.89 2.89
N ASP A 25 -6.12 -1.43 3.23
CA ASP A 25 -6.34 -2.19 4.47
C ASP A 25 -5.50 -3.46 4.49
N THR A 26 -5.44 -4.17 3.36
CA THR A 26 -4.62 -5.37 3.19
C THR A 26 -3.13 -5.06 3.38
N LEU A 27 -2.64 -3.93 2.86
CA LEU A 27 -1.27 -3.46 3.05
C LEU A 27 -1.01 -3.02 4.50
N ALA A 28 -1.92 -2.24 5.10
CA ALA A 28 -1.80 -1.74 6.46
C ALA A 28 -1.83 -2.88 7.50
N GLY A 29 -2.56 -3.95 7.22
CA GLY A 29 -2.61 -5.15 8.05
C GLY A 29 -1.35 -6.03 7.99
N GLN A 30 -0.41 -5.76 7.07
CA GLN A 30 0.83 -6.54 7.01
C GLN A 30 1.78 -6.20 8.16
N ARG A 31 2.42 -7.24 8.69
CA ARG A 31 3.42 -7.08 9.75
C ARG A 31 4.56 -6.16 9.30
N GLY A 32 4.79 -5.09 10.06
CA GLY A 32 5.88 -4.15 9.82
C GLY A 32 5.58 -3.10 8.74
N CYS A 33 4.33 -2.98 8.29
CA CYS A 33 3.90 -1.86 7.46
C CYS A 33 3.97 -0.57 8.28
N LEU A 34 4.78 0.37 7.83
CA LEU A 34 4.96 1.68 8.45
C LEU A 34 4.01 2.72 7.85
N LEU A 35 3.62 2.53 6.59
CA LEU A 35 2.78 3.45 5.85
C LEU A 35 2.14 2.70 4.68
N ALA A 36 0.81 2.76 4.55
CA ALA A 36 0.10 2.32 3.35
C ALA A 36 -0.57 3.54 2.70
N ARG A 37 -0.31 3.77 1.41
CA ARG A 37 -0.86 4.91 0.67
C ARG A 37 -1.11 4.58 -0.80
N MET A 38 -2.00 5.36 -1.41
CA MET A 38 -2.16 5.40 -2.85
C MET A 38 -1.04 6.25 -3.47
N SER A 39 -0.53 5.84 -4.63
CA SER A 39 0.39 6.64 -5.44
C SER A 39 -0.38 7.45 -6.49
N GLY A 40 -0.12 8.77 -6.56
CA GLY A 40 -0.70 9.66 -7.57
C GLY A 40 -2.23 9.79 -7.52
N SER A 41 -2.87 9.88 -8.69
CA SER A 41 -4.34 9.97 -8.88
C SER A 41 -5.08 8.62 -8.83
N GLY A 42 -4.42 7.54 -8.40
CA GLY A 42 -4.97 6.17 -8.38
C GLY A 42 -4.63 5.34 -9.63
N ALA A 43 -4.71 3.99 -9.60
CA ALA A 43 -5.24 3.07 -8.58
C ALA A 43 -4.18 2.25 -7.81
N THR A 44 -2.90 2.54 -8.00
CA THR A 44 -1.82 1.76 -7.38
C THR A 44 -1.61 2.14 -5.92
N CYS A 45 -1.66 1.15 -5.03
CA CYS A 45 -1.37 1.30 -3.61
C CYS A 45 0.02 0.74 -3.29
N PHE A 46 0.71 1.32 -2.30
CA PHE A 46 2.01 0.85 -1.85
C PHE A 46 2.11 0.87 -0.32
N GLY A 47 2.93 -0.03 0.21
CA GLY A 47 3.29 -0.12 1.62
C GLY A 47 4.78 0.14 1.82
N LEU A 48 5.16 0.94 2.81
CA LEU A 48 6.55 1.08 3.26
C LEU A 48 6.83 0.14 4.42
N PHE A 49 7.97 -0.52 4.38
CA PHE A 49 8.42 -1.46 5.40
C PHE A 49 9.82 -1.08 5.85
N GLY A 50 10.08 -1.17 7.17
CA GLY A 50 11.40 -0.85 7.73
C GLY A 50 12.49 -1.87 7.38
N GLU A 51 12.09 -3.09 6.98
CA GLU A 51 13.02 -4.16 6.66
C GLU A 51 12.64 -4.87 5.34
N PRO A 52 13.62 -5.20 4.47
CA PRO A 52 13.37 -5.93 3.23
C PRO A 52 12.69 -7.29 3.43
N LYS A 53 13.00 -7.99 4.54
CA LYS A 53 12.37 -9.28 4.86
C LYS A 53 10.87 -9.16 5.14
N LEU A 54 10.45 -8.05 5.76
CA LEU A 54 9.05 -7.78 6.05
C LEU A 54 8.30 -7.42 4.77
N ALA A 55 8.90 -6.62 3.89
CA ALA A 55 8.35 -6.35 2.55
C ALA A 55 8.16 -7.63 1.72
N HIS A 56 9.14 -8.54 1.77
CA HIS A 56 9.04 -9.82 1.07
C HIS A 56 7.93 -10.71 1.63
N SER A 57 7.84 -10.78 2.96
CA SER A 57 6.80 -11.55 3.66
C SER A 57 5.41 -11.00 3.36
N ALA A 58 5.25 -9.67 3.37
CA ALA A 58 4.03 -8.98 2.98
C ALA A 58 3.65 -9.31 1.53
N ARG A 59 4.57 -9.19 0.58
CA ARG A 59 4.32 -9.53 -0.84
C ARG A 59 3.86 -10.98 -1.00
N SER A 60 4.53 -11.93 -0.36
CA SER A 60 4.16 -13.35 -0.41
C SER A 60 2.79 -13.59 0.25
N GLY A 61 2.53 -12.99 1.42
CA GLY A 61 1.26 -13.12 2.14
C GLY A 61 0.09 -12.58 1.34
N ILE A 62 0.22 -11.38 0.77
CA ILE A 62 -0.82 -10.75 -0.06
C ILE A 62 -1.05 -11.57 -1.33
N LYS A 63 0.00 -12.03 -2.02
CA LYS A 63 -0.16 -12.83 -3.24
C LYS A 63 -0.84 -14.18 -2.97
N ASN A 64 -0.63 -14.77 -1.81
CA ASN A 64 -1.31 -16.00 -1.41
C ASN A 64 -2.78 -15.77 -1.05
N ALA A 65 -3.09 -14.66 -0.35
CA ALA A 65 -4.46 -14.30 0.03
C ALA A 65 -5.29 -13.80 -1.16
N HIS A 66 -4.64 -13.11 -2.11
CA HIS A 66 -5.25 -12.55 -3.32
C HIS A 66 -4.45 -12.98 -4.57
N PRO A 67 -4.62 -14.23 -5.04
CA PRO A 67 -3.87 -14.76 -6.18
C PRO A 67 -4.05 -13.96 -7.47
N ASP A 68 -5.18 -13.27 -7.64
CA ASP A 68 -5.49 -12.49 -8.82
C ASP A 68 -4.84 -11.09 -8.80
N TRP A 69 -4.30 -10.66 -7.65
CA TRP A 69 -3.68 -9.34 -7.53
C TRP A 69 -2.26 -9.33 -8.09
N TRP A 70 -1.90 -8.21 -8.72
CA TRP A 70 -0.51 -7.92 -9.04
C TRP A 70 0.19 -7.34 -7.81
N VAL A 71 1.27 -7.98 -7.38
CA VAL A 71 2.01 -7.58 -6.17
C VAL A 71 3.50 -7.65 -6.45
N ALA A 72 4.20 -6.52 -6.25
CA ALA A 72 5.64 -6.42 -6.40
C ALA A 72 6.27 -5.78 -5.17
N GLN A 73 7.56 -6.05 -4.96
CA GLN A 73 8.39 -5.36 -3.96
C GLN A 73 9.55 -4.67 -4.67
N ALA A 74 9.96 -3.51 -4.18
CA ALA A 74 11.11 -2.77 -4.69
C ALA A 74 11.87 -2.10 -3.55
N PRO A 75 13.19 -1.93 -3.65
CA PRO A 75 13.96 -1.14 -2.69
C PRO A 75 13.61 0.35 -2.82
N MET A 76 13.65 1.07 -1.70
CA MET A 76 13.55 2.53 -1.71
C MET A 76 14.88 3.12 -2.22
N LEU A 77 14.81 3.98 -3.23
CA LEU A 77 15.99 4.70 -3.72
C LEU A 77 16.24 5.90 -2.80
N ASN A 78 17.45 6.01 -2.26
CA ASN A 78 17.91 7.24 -1.63
C ASN A 78 18.37 8.20 -2.74
N SER A 79 17.70 9.34 -2.87
CA SER A 79 18.13 10.48 -3.68
C SER A 79 19.13 11.35 -2.93
#